data_AF-A0A3C1DAU3-F1
#
_entry.id   AF-A0A3C1DAU3-F1
#
_cell.length_a   1.000
_cell.length_b   1.000
_cell.length_c   1.000
_cell.angle_alpha   90.00
_cell.angle_beta   90.00
_cell.angle_gamma   90.00
#
_symmetry.space_group_name_H-M   'P 1'
#
loop_
_entity.id
_entity.type
_entity.pdbx_description
1 polymer ?
#
loop_
_entity_poly.entity_id
_entity_poly.type
_entity_poly.pdbx_seq_one_letter_code
_entity_poly.pdbx_strand_id
1 'polypeptide(L)'
;MPNWNMLYSIIYALAARDGRESALFGDCAPLANRAFDRSLAGNAFPELWFELPLAGDPWFDLHVLTDRDTLDGCALFPGETPFHAKLFEWFARQSRDVRQFALSYDLKSGDADQPAAQLLVRTEDPETTCSFLKAAERPDAADAYRAFRSRIPQGWFACYTGMFPHRPDVDLHVECIPQPDLQHAYARDAHLIETHLRQAGLAELGTALVPRCHELAKTPFKIEFQFEVSADGTTGPTFGASLRFACPPGEGDWEPFRAQGDGGALMQMVESWGLADDRWRLFEDATFAKRVAGGGQAMKIFNFPAFLKLRWRD
;
A
#
# COMPACT_ATOMS: atom_id res chain seq x y z
N MET A 1 2.81 0.34 -28.65
CA MET A 1 2.24 0.38 -27.28
C MET A 1 1.65 1.75 -27.04
N PRO A 2 0.57 1.88 -26.25
CA PRO A 2 0.08 3.18 -25.81
C PRO A 2 1.20 3.95 -25.09
N ASN A 3 1.22 5.28 -25.19
CA ASN A 3 2.21 6.10 -24.49
C ASN A 3 1.85 6.21 -23.00
N TRP A 4 2.15 5.18 -22.22
CA TRP A 4 1.84 5.13 -20.78
C TRP A 4 2.56 6.22 -19.99
N ASN A 5 3.77 6.64 -20.38
CA ASN A 5 4.48 7.76 -19.75
C ASN A 5 3.75 9.07 -19.88
N MET A 6 3.14 9.32 -21.05
CA MET A 6 2.27 10.47 -21.23
C MET A 6 1.06 10.40 -20.29
N LEU A 7 0.43 9.24 -20.14
CA LEU A 7 -0.69 9.07 -19.21
C LEU A 7 -0.30 9.28 -17.75
N TYR A 8 0.82 8.70 -17.32
CA TYR A 8 1.41 8.94 -16.00
C TYR A 8 1.68 10.43 -15.79
N SER A 9 2.33 11.09 -16.75
CA SER A 9 2.65 12.53 -16.68
C SER A 9 1.39 13.38 -16.55
N ILE A 10 0.30 13.02 -17.26
CA ILE A 10 -1.00 13.70 -17.14
C ILE A 10 -1.59 13.50 -15.74
N ILE A 11 -1.56 12.28 -15.20
CA ILE A 11 -2.07 11.98 -13.85
C ILE A 11 -1.29 12.79 -12.81
N TYR A 12 0.04 12.72 -12.86
CA TYR A 12 0.92 13.45 -11.96
C TYR A 12 0.68 14.96 -12.04
N ALA A 13 0.69 15.53 -13.25
CA ALA A 13 0.47 16.96 -13.44
C ALA A 13 -0.90 17.42 -12.90
N LEU A 14 -1.95 16.60 -13.05
CA LEU A 14 -3.27 16.93 -12.50
C LEU A 14 -3.29 16.89 -10.96
N ALA A 15 -2.58 15.95 -10.34
CA ALA A 15 -2.46 15.86 -8.88
C ALA A 15 -1.59 17.00 -8.31
N ALA A 16 -0.50 17.35 -8.99
CA ALA A 16 0.54 18.29 -8.56
C ALA A 16 0.28 19.77 -8.92
N ARG A 17 -0.73 20.07 -9.76
CA ARG A 17 -1.08 21.45 -10.19
C ARG A 17 -1.39 22.37 -8.99
N ASP A 18 -1.44 23.69 -9.26
CA ASP A 18 -1.83 24.73 -8.31
C ASP A 18 -0.93 24.81 -7.05
N GLY A 19 0.38 24.51 -7.19
CA GLY A 19 1.34 24.57 -6.09
C GLY A 19 1.36 23.32 -5.19
N ARG A 20 0.56 22.29 -5.51
CA ARG A 20 0.56 21.03 -4.76
C ARG A 20 1.84 20.22 -4.93
N GLU A 21 2.57 20.39 -6.03
CA GLU A 21 3.86 19.71 -6.26
C GLU A 21 4.81 19.89 -5.08
N SER A 22 5.14 21.13 -4.73
CA SER A 22 6.04 21.43 -3.62
C SER A 22 5.48 21.04 -2.26
N ALA A 23 4.16 21.07 -2.08
CA ALA A 23 3.53 20.81 -0.78
C ALA A 23 3.31 19.31 -0.50
N LEU A 24 3.12 18.50 -1.55
CA LEU A 24 2.78 17.08 -1.42
C LEU A 24 3.91 16.18 -1.92
N PHE A 25 4.49 16.48 -3.07
CA PHE A 25 5.37 15.56 -3.80
C PHE A 25 6.86 15.91 -3.69
N GLY A 26 7.21 17.15 -3.31
CA GLY A 26 8.60 17.62 -3.27
C GLY A 26 9.26 17.54 -4.65
N ASP A 27 10.58 17.27 -4.67
CA ASP A 27 11.39 17.23 -5.90
C ASP A 27 11.52 15.81 -6.50
N CYS A 28 10.61 14.88 -6.15
CA CYS A 28 10.72 13.46 -6.52
C CYS A 28 10.24 13.13 -7.96
N ALA A 29 9.67 14.06 -8.72
CA ALA A 29 9.06 13.79 -10.03
C ALA A 29 10.01 13.10 -11.05
N PRO A 30 11.29 13.49 -11.20
CA PRO A 30 12.20 12.82 -12.12
C PRO A 30 12.50 11.37 -11.73
N LEU A 31 12.61 11.09 -10.43
CA LEU A 31 12.79 9.72 -9.90
C LEU A 31 11.55 8.87 -10.15
N ALA A 32 10.36 9.44 -9.90
CA ALA A 32 9.09 8.75 -10.07
C ALA A 32 8.81 8.35 -11.53
N ASN A 33 9.13 9.22 -12.51
CA ASN A 33 9.02 8.88 -13.93
C ASN A 33 9.89 7.66 -14.28
N ARG A 34 11.15 7.66 -13.84
CA ARG A 34 12.07 6.52 -14.06
C ARG A 34 11.59 5.24 -13.38
N ALA A 35 11.05 5.35 -12.17
CA ALA A 35 10.47 4.21 -11.45
C ALA A 35 9.24 3.65 -12.18
N PHE A 36 8.36 4.52 -12.68
CA PHE A 36 7.20 4.12 -13.46
C PHE A 36 7.61 3.38 -14.74
N ASP A 37 8.53 3.96 -15.51
CA ASP A 37 9.08 3.37 -16.75
C ASP A 37 9.52 1.91 -16.58
N ARG A 38 10.26 1.65 -15.49
CA ARG A 38 10.82 0.34 -15.18
C ARG A 38 9.81 -0.67 -14.62
N SER A 39 8.61 -0.22 -14.29
CA SER A 39 7.56 -1.05 -13.70
C SER A 39 6.55 -1.56 -14.70
N LEU A 40 6.64 -1.12 -15.96
CA LEU A 40 5.62 -1.37 -16.97
C LEU A 40 5.62 -2.85 -17.40
N ALA A 41 4.51 -3.53 -17.14
CA ALA A 41 4.24 -4.89 -17.59
C ALA A 41 2.80 -5.04 -18.06
N GLY A 42 2.56 -5.96 -19.00
CA GLY A 42 1.23 -6.29 -19.50
C GLY A 42 0.74 -5.44 -20.68
N ASN A 43 -0.58 -5.36 -20.85
CA ASN A 43 -1.24 -4.64 -21.94
C ASN A 43 -2.20 -3.52 -21.48
N ALA A 44 -2.33 -3.29 -20.17
CA ALA A 44 -3.17 -2.26 -19.59
C ALA A 44 -2.34 -1.27 -18.77
N PHE A 45 -2.86 -0.06 -18.59
CA PHE A 45 -2.25 0.91 -17.69
C PHE A 45 -2.38 0.42 -16.24
N PRO A 46 -1.28 0.37 -15.46
CA PRO A 46 -1.31 -0.13 -14.10
C PRO A 46 -2.05 0.82 -13.15
N GLU A 47 -2.51 0.30 -12.02
CA GLU A 47 -2.99 1.15 -10.93
C GLU A 47 -1.79 1.80 -10.22
N LEU A 48 -1.92 3.06 -9.84
CA LEU A 48 -0.85 3.86 -9.25
C LEU A 48 -1.24 4.31 -7.85
N TRP A 49 -0.34 4.10 -6.89
CA TRP A 49 -0.51 4.64 -5.54
C TRP A 49 0.66 5.57 -5.22
N PHE A 50 0.31 6.76 -4.73
CA PHE A 50 1.25 7.74 -4.21
C PHE A 50 1.14 7.72 -2.69
N GLU A 51 2.19 7.29 -2.00
CA GLU A 51 2.24 7.36 -0.53
C GLU A 51 2.95 8.66 -0.12
N LEU A 52 2.23 9.57 0.52
CA LEU A 52 2.68 10.91 0.86
C LEU A 52 2.85 11.04 2.38
N PRO A 53 3.97 11.59 2.89
CA PRO A 53 4.11 11.93 4.30
C PRO A 53 3.17 13.11 4.62
N LEU A 54 2.44 12.98 5.72
CA LEU A 54 1.50 14.01 6.17
C LEU A 54 2.15 15.11 7.02
N ALA A 55 3.43 14.95 7.38
CA ALA A 55 4.19 15.90 8.16
C ALA A 55 5.67 15.85 7.77
N GLY A 56 6.41 16.93 8.05
CA GLY A 56 7.83 17.06 7.73
C GLY A 56 8.09 17.37 6.26
N ASP A 57 9.24 17.00 5.73
CA ASP A 57 9.57 17.33 4.35
C ASP A 57 8.65 16.58 3.35
N PRO A 58 8.16 17.25 2.30
CA PRO A 58 7.36 16.62 1.25
C PRO A 58 8.22 15.76 0.31
N TRP A 59 7.73 14.56 0.04
CA TRP A 59 8.27 13.53 -0.87
C TRP A 59 7.18 12.48 -1.09
N PHE A 60 7.39 11.44 -1.90
CA PHE A 60 6.41 10.35 -1.99
C PHE A 60 7.03 9.01 -2.36
N ASP A 61 6.41 7.91 -1.95
CA ASP A 61 6.66 6.59 -2.55
C ASP A 61 5.71 6.37 -3.73
N LEU A 62 6.20 5.69 -4.77
CA LEU A 62 5.39 5.26 -5.91
C LEU A 62 5.19 3.75 -5.87
N HIS A 63 3.94 3.30 -5.86
CA HIS A 63 3.60 1.90 -6.06
C HIS A 63 2.90 1.74 -7.41
N VAL A 64 3.37 0.78 -8.22
CA VAL A 64 2.81 0.45 -9.52
C VAL A 64 2.21 -0.95 -9.45
N LEU A 65 0.88 -1.04 -9.45
CA LEU A 65 0.12 -2.27 -9.24
C LEU A 65 -0.35 -2.84 -10.57
N THR A 66 0.08 -4.06 -10.85
CA THR A 66 -0.28 -4.82 -12.05
C THR A 66 -1.34 -5.86 -11.69
N ASP A 67 -2.43 -5.90 -12.44
CA ASP A 67 -3.43 -6.96 -12.36
C ASP A 67 -2.99 -8.15 -13.21
N ARG A 68 -3.19 -9.37 -12.69
CA ARG A 68 -2.84 -10.62 -13.35
C ARG A 68 -3.43 -10.75 -14.75
N ASP A 69 -4.67 -10.31 -14.96
CA ASP A 69 -5.36 -10.44 -16.24
C ASP A 69 -4.75 -9.52 -17.33
N THR A 70 -3.94 -8.54 -16.95
CA THR A 70 -3.24 -7.64 -17.90
C THR A 70 -1.98 -8.27 -18.49
N LEU A 71 -1.51 -9.38 -17.92
CA LEU A 71 -0.29 -10.07 -18.34
C LEU A 71 -0.54 -11.17 -19.37
N ASP A 72 -1.80 -11.53 -19.63
CA ASP A 72 -2.14 -12.60 -20.56
C ASP A 72 -1.69 -12.29 -21.99
N GLY A 73 -1.02 -13.26 -22.63
CA GLY A 73 -0.46 -13.13 -23.99
C GLY A 73 0.62 -12.05 -24.17
N CYS A 74 1.09 -11.41 -23.10
CA CYS A 74 2.08 -10.34 -23.19
C CYS A 74 3.50 -10.90 -23.14
N ALA A 75 4.34 -10.45 -24.09
CA ALA A 75 5.78 -10.58 -23.91
C ALA A 75 6.18 -9.67 -22.76
N LEU A 76 6.58 -10.27 -21.63
CA LEU A 76 7.22 -9.54 -20.55
C LEU A 76 8.54 -9.00 -21.11
N PHE A 77 8.68 -7.68 -21.20
CA PHE A 77 9.85 -7.08 -21.82
C PHE A 77 11.08 -7.36 -20.95
N PRO A 78 12.03 -8.21 -21.41
CA PRO A 78 13.27 -8.43 -20.71
C PRO A 78 14.18 -7.26 -21.08
N GLY A 79 14.11 -6.19 -20.30
CA GLY A 79 14.78 -4.93 -20.65
C GLY A 79 15.56 -4.30 -19.51
N GLU A 80 14.91 -3.99 -18.38
CA GLU A 80 15.49 -2.98 -17.48
C GLU A 80 15.55 -3.35 -16.00
N THR A 81 14.98 -4.50 -15.57
CA THR A 81 15.26 -5.08 -14.24
C THR A 81 15.15 -6.61 -14.28
N PRO A 82 16.27 -7.37 -14.31
CA PRO A 82 16.24 -8.83 -14.35
C PRO A 82 15.57 -9.48 -13.14
N PHE A 83 15.45 -8.76 -12.01
CA PHE A 83 14.84 -9.26 -10.78
C PHE A 83 13.32 -9.46 -10.88
N HIS A 84 12.62 -8.60 -11.63
CA HIS A 84 11.15 -8.61 -11.66
C HIS A 84 10.55 -9.45 -12.77
N ALA A 85 11.29 -9.71 -13.86
CA ALA A 85 10.77 -10.50 -14.98
C ALA A 85 10.27 -11.87 -14.52
N LYS A 86 11.06 -12.58 -13.69
CA LYS A 86 10.67 -13.87 -13.10
C LYS A 86 9.45 -13.76 -12.19
N LEU A 87 9.32 -12.66 -11.43
CA LEU A 87 8.17 -12.42 -10.56
C LEU A 87 6.90 -12.14 -11.35
N PHE A 88 6.96 -11.36 -12.42
CA PHE A 88 5.83 -11.17 -13.33
C PHE A 88 5.46 -12.46 -14.07
N GLU A 89 6.45 -13.27 -14.49
CA GLU A 89 6.21 -14.60 -15.07
C GLU A 89 5.52 -15.54 -14.09
N TRP A 90 5.96 -15.53 -12.82
CA TRP A 90 5.34 -16.28 -11.75
C TRP A 90 3.90 -15.79 -11.51
N PHE A 91 3.70 -14.47 -11.42
CA PHE A 91 2.40 -13.86 -11.12
C PHE A 91 1.37 -14.13 -12.22
N ALA A 92 1.76 -14.10 -13.50
CA ALA A 92 0.89 -14.40 -14.64
C ALA A 92 0.27 -15.82 -14.60
N ARG A 93 0.94 -16.77 -13.91
CA ARG A 93 0.50 -18.17 -13.78
C ARG A 93 -0.42 -18.42 -12.58
N GLN A 94 -0.62 -17.43 -11.71
CA GLN A 94 -1.44 -17.61 -10.51
C GLN A 94 -2.94 -17.58 -10.82
N SER A 95 -3.73 -18.09 -9.87
CA SER A 95 -5.19 -18.02 -9.94
C SER A 95 -5.69 -16.58 -9.79
N ARG A 96 -6.99 -16.37 -10.04
CA ARG A 96 -7.67 -15.09 -9.80
C ARG A 96 -7.81 -14.73 -8.31
N ASP A 97 -7.43 -15.63 -7.40
CA ASP A 97 -7.40 -15.33 -5.98
C ASP A 97 -6.22 -14.44 -5.60
N VAL A 98 -5.18 -14.37 -6.45
CA VAL A 98 -4.16 -13.33 -6.35
C VAL A 98 -4.70 -12.05 -6.99
N ARG A 99 -4.72 -10.99 -6.18
CA ARG A 99 -5.28 -9.69 -6.58
C ARG A 99 -4.38 -8.96 -7.53
N GLN A 100 -3.23 -8.54 -7.02
CA GLN A 100 -2.33 -7.61 -7.68
C GLN A 100 -0.91 -7.93 -7.27
N PHE A 101 0.01 -7.63 -8.16
CA PHE A 101 1.43 -7.60 -7.87
C PHE A 101 1.91 -6.16 -8.02
N ALA A 102 2.61 -5.63 -7.02
CA ALA A 102 3.10 -4.26 -7.04
C ALA A 102 4.62 -4.19 -6.95
N LEU A 103 5.18 -3.21 -7.66
CA LEU A 103 6.52 -2.72 -7.42
C LEU A 103 6.42 -1.38 -6.69
N SER A 104 7.11 -1.25 -5.56
CA SER A 104 7.07 -0.09 -4.69
C SER A 104 8.44 0.55 -4.55
N TYR A 105 8.52 1.84 -4.83
CA TYR A 105 9.77 2.59 -4.91
C TYR A 105 9.84 3.63 -3.80
N ASP A 106 10.90 3.56 -3.01
CA ASP A 106 11.26 4.58 -2.03
C ASP A 106 11.96 5.74 -2.75
N LEU A 107 11.22 6.81 -3.06
CA LEU A 107 11.79 7.93 -3.81
C LEU A 107 12.53 8.93 -2.92
N LYS A 108 12.39 8.83 -1.59
CA LYS A 108 13.09 9.71 -0.65
C LYS A 108 14.56 9.34 -0.55
N SER A 109 14.84 8.05 -0.40
CA SER A 109 16.21 7.53 -0.30
C SER A 109 17.01 7.70 -1.59
N GLY A 110 16.33 7.91 -2.72
CA GLY A 110 16.92 8.01 -4.05
C GLY A 110 17.23 6.65 -4.68
N ASP A 111 16.96 5.54 -3.98
CA ASP A 111 17.16 4.18 -4.47
C ASP A 111 15.96 3.70 -5.30
N ALA A 112 15.82 4.30 -6.48
CA ALA A 112 14.80 3.91 -7.46
C ALA A 112 15.21 2.67 -8.27
N ASP A 113 16.32 2.00 -7.92
CA ASP A 113 16.90 0.91 -8.69
C ASP A 113 16.44 -0.48 -8.18
N GLN A 114 16.05 -0.63 -6.90
CA GLN A 114 15.55 -1.91 -6.37
C GLN A 114 14.20 -1.75 -5.62
N PRO A 115 13.06 -1.72 -6.33
CA PRO A 115 11.77 -1.63 -5.68
C PRO A 115 11.51 -2.82 -4.77
N ALA A 116 10.69 -2.59 -3.75
CA ALA A 116 10.06 -3.68 -3.03
C ALA A 116 9.03 -4.38 -3.92
N ALA A 117 9.01 -5.72 -3.86
CA ALA A 117 8.02 -6.54 -4.54
C ALA A 117 6.88 -6.89 -3.59
N GLN A 118 5.64 -6.71 -4.02
CA GLN A 118 4.48 -6.84 -3.14
C GLN A 118 3.39 -7.70 -3.77
N LEU A 119 2.81 -8.59 -2.98
CA LEU A 119 1.74 -9.48 -3.37
C LEU A 119 0.46 -9.13 -2.59
N LEU A 120 -0.63 -8.90 -3.31
CA LEU A 120 -1.96 -8.75 -2.73
C LEU A 120 -2.80 -9.98 -3.06
N VAL A 121 -3.49 -10.55 -2.08
CA VAL A 121 -4.38 -11.73 -2.24
C VAL A 121 -5.82 -11.38 -1.83
N ARG A 122 -6.80 -12.05 -2.44
CA ARG A 122 -8.24 -11.89 -2.14
C ARG A 122 -8.72 -12.84 -1.06
N THR A 123 -8.06 -13.98 -0.95
CA THR A 123 -8.39 -15.05 -0.01
C THR A 123 -7.12 -15.55 0.67
N GLU A 124 -7.32 -16.19 1.81
CA GLU A 124 -6.25 -16.72 2.62
C GLU A 124 -5.61 -17.94 1.96
N ASP A 125 -4.43 -17.76 1.37
CA ASP A 125 -3.65 -18.82 0.75
C ASP A 125 -2.16 -18.70 1.11
N PRO A 126 -1.75 -19.30 2.25
CA PRO A 126 -0.37 -19.26 2.69
C PRO A 126 0.62 -19.85 1.69
N GLU A 127 0.21 -20.85 0.91
CA GLU A 127 1.11 -21.53 -0.03
C GLU A 127 1.38 -20.67 -1.26
N THR A 128 0.40 -19.90 -1.73
CA THR A 128 0.62 -18.88 -2.75
C THR A 128 1.59 -17.80 -2.29
N THR A 129 1.45 -17.27 -1.06
CA THR A 129 2.42 -16.31 -0.50
C THR A 129 3.82 -16.94 -0.35
N CYS A 130 3.94 -18.18 0.12
CA CYS A 130 5.23 -18.86 0.22
C CYS A 130 5.86 -19.10 -1.17
N SER A 131 5.05 -19.40 -2.18
CA SER A 131 5.49 -19.55 -3.57
C SER A 131 6.02 -18.23 -4.13
N PHE A 132 5.35 -17.10 -3.82
CA PHE A 132 5.82 -15.76 -4.15
C PHE A 132 7.20 -15.47 -3.54
N LEU A 133 7.38 -15.72 -2.24
CA LEU A 133 8.65 -15.46 -1.55
C LEU A 133 9.80 -16.29 -2.13
N LYS A 134 9.53 -17.54 -2.50
CA LYS A 134 10.50 -18.38 -3.24
C LYS A 134 10.82 -17.83 -4.63
N ALA A 135 9.80 -17.35 -5.36
CA ALA A 135 9.99 -16.73 -6.68
C ALA A 135 10.76 -15.40 -6.59
N ALA A 136 10.65 -14.69 -5.46
CA ALA A 136 11.44 -13.52 -5.11
C ALA A 136 12.87 -13.87 -4.64
N GLU A 137 13.29 -15.13 -4.80
CA GLU A 137 14.61 -15.65 -4.40
C GLU A 137 14.86 -15.59 -2.88
N ARG A 138 13.78 -15.60 -2.07
CA ARG A 138 13.78 -15.54 -0.59
C ARG A 138 13.04 -16.72 0.05
N PRO A 139 13.57 -17.94 -0.07
CA PRO A 139 12.94 -19.12 0.51
C PRO A 139 12.91 -19.11 2.05
N ASP A 140 13.87 -18.43 2.68
CA ASP A 140 13.94 -18.18 4.13
C ASP A 140 12.75 -17.35 4.63
N ALA A 141 12.36 -16.32 3.88
CA ALA A 141 11.21 -15.49 4.21
C ALA A 141 9.89 -16.28 4.20
N ALA A 142 9.79 -17.38 3.43
CA ALA A 142 8.60 -18.23 3.44
C ALA A 142 8.40 -18.95 4.79
N ASP A 143 9.48 -19.38 5.43
CA ASP A 143 9.41 -20.01 6.75
C ASP A 143 9.12 -18.97 7.84
N ALA A 144 9.73 -17.78 7.74
CA ALA A 144 9.40 -16.64 8.60
C ALA A 144 7.92 -16.25 8.50
N TYR A 145 7.37 -16.17 7.28
CA TYR A 145 5.95 -15.89 7.05
C TYR A 145 5.05 -16.94 7.72
N ARG A 146 5.36 -18.24 7.57
CA ARG A 146 4.60 -19.31 8.24
C ARG A 146 4.66 -19.19 9.76
N ALA A 147 5.84 -18.92 10.30
CA ALA A 147 6.02 -18.73 11.74
C ALA A 147 5.21 -17.54 12.25
N PHE A 148 5.25 -16.39 11.56
CA PHE A 148 4.44 -15.22 11.88
C PHE A 148 2.94 -15.55 11.83
N ARG A 149 2.48 -16.19 10.75
CA ARG A 149 1.08 -16.59 10.55
C ARG A 149 0.57 -17.56 11.60
N SER A 150 1.44 -18.42 12.16
CA SER A 150 1.04 -19.31 13.26
C SER A 150 0.66 -18.57 14.54
N ARG A 151 1.08 -17.30 14.69
CA ARG A 151 0.87 -16.48 15.89
C ARG A 151 -0.23 -15.44 15.72
N ILE A 152 -0.54 -15.01 14.50
CA ILE A 152 -1.56 -13.97 14.32
C ILE A 152 -2.92 -14.41 14.90
N PRO A 153 -3.71 -13.47 15.46
CA PRO A 153 -5.02 -13.78 15.99
C PRO A 153 -5.95 -14.45 14.97
N GLN A 154 -6.78 -15.37 15.45
CA GLN A 154 -7.85 -15.94 14.63
C GLN A 154 -8.76 -14.82 14.11
N GLY A 155 -9.14 -14.90 12.83
CA GLY A 155 -9.97 -13.87 12.20
C GLY A 155 -9.18 -12.69 11.63
N TRP A 156 -7.84 -12.75 11.63
CA TRP A 156 -7.01 -11.84 10.84
C TRP A 156 -6.65 -12.47 9.50
N PHE A 157 -6.96 -11.77 8.42
CA PHE A 157 -6.62 -12.17 7.07
C PHE A 157 -5.33 -11.49 6.62
N ALA A 158 -4.26 -12.25 6.38
CA ALA A 158 -3.03 -11.73 5.79
C ALA A 158 -3.24 -11.48 4.28
N CYS A 159 -3.59 -10.24 3.93
CA CYS A 159 -4.03 -9.88 2.59
C CYS A 159 -2.92 -9.35 1.69
N TYR A 160 -1.80 -8.94 2.30
CA TYR A 160 -0.68 -8.34 1.58
C TYR A 160 0.65 -8.82 2.17
N THR A 161 1.62 -9.09 1.30
CA THR A 161 2.97 -9.48 1.67
C THR A 161 3.97 -8.73 0.80
N GLY A 162 4.88 -7.98 1.42
CA GLY A 162 5.90 -7.20 0.74
C GLY A 162 7.31 -7.69 1.07
N MET A 163 8.20 -7.60 0.09
CA MET A 163 9.60 -7.95 0.17
C MET A 163 10.43 -6.71 -0.17
N PHE A 164 11.05 -6.10 0.85
CA PHE A 164 11.86 -4.88 0.84
C PHE A 164 13.37 -5.18 0.89
N PRO A 165 14.07 -5.35 -0.25
CA PRO A 165 15.47 -5.82 -0.28
C PRO A 165 16.47 -4.89 0.44
N HIS A 166 16.14 -3.61 0.62
CA HIS A 166 16.98 -2.63 1.29
C HIS A 166 16.90 -2.63 2.82
N ARG A 167 16.08 -3.50 3.41
CA ARG A 167 15.89 -3.59 4.87
C ARG A 167 16.44 -4.91 5.40
N PRO A 168 17.76 -5.15 5.36
CA PRO A 168 18.34 -6.48 5.54
C PRO A 168 17.97 -7.18 6.87
N ASP A 169 17.61 -6.42 7.90
CA ASP A 169 17.21 -6.98 9.20
C ASP A 169 15.72 -7.35 9.28
N VAL A 170 14.87 -6.73 8.45
CA VAL A 170 13.40 -6.82 8.46
C VAL A 170 12.84 -6.56 7.06
N ASP A 171 13.10 -7.50 6.17
CA ASP A 171 12.82 -7.34 4.74
C ASP A 171 11.46 -7.89 4.33
N LEU A 172 10.81 -8.67 5.19
CA LEU A 172 9.45 -9.16 5.02
C LEU A 172 8.45 -8.24 5.72
N HIS A 173 7.39 -7.89 5.01
CA HIS A 173 6.28 -7.11 5.52
C HIS A 173 4.99 -7.90 5.33
N VAL A 174 4.14 -7.97 6.36
CA VAL A 174 2.83 -8.62 6.26
C VAL A 174 1.75 -7.66 6.75
N GLU A 175 0.72 -7.46 5.93
CA GLU A 175 -0.48 -6.71 6.31
C GLU A 175 -1.64 -7.66 6.57
N CYS A 176 -2.31 -7.44 7.69
CA CYS A 176 -3.41 -8.24 8.20
C CYS A 176 -4.66 -7.37 8.35
N ILE A 177 -5.79 -7.83 7.82
CA ILE A 177 -7.10 -7.20 7.99
C ILE A 177 -7.90 -8.03 9.00
N PRO A 178 -8.27 -7.48 10.16
CA PRO A 178 -9.22 -8.12 11.07
C PRO A 178 -10.60 -8.24 10.41
N GLN A 179 -11.28 -9.36 10.61
CA GLN A 179 -12.65 -9.57 10.15
C GLN A 179 -13.62 -8.54 10.76
N PRO A 180 -14.77 -8.27 10.09
CA PRO A 180 -15.70 -7.22 10.51
C PRO A 180 -16.11 -7.27 11.99
N ASP A 181 -16.42 -8.46 12.51
CA ASP A 181 -16.82 -8.63 13.92
C ASP A 181 -15.70 -8.23 14.90
N LEU A 182 -14.44 -8.53 14.56
CA LEU A 182 -13.29 -8.11 15.35
C LEU A 182 -13.06 -6.60 15.29
N GLN A 183 -13.28 -5.97 14.13
CA GLN A 183 -13.19 -4.51 14.04
C GLN A 183 -14.23 -3.82 14.94
N HIS A 184 -15.46 -4.33 14.98
CA HIS A 184 -16.48 -3.85 15.91
C HIS A 184 -16.13 -4.10 17.38
N ALA A 185 -15.46 -5.22 17.70
CA ALA A 185 -15.00 -5.50 19.05
C ALA A 185 -13.87 -4.54 19.46
N TYR A 186 -12.92 -4.27 18.57
CA TYR A 186 -11.83 -3.33 18.80
C TYR A 186 -12.32 -1.91 19.09
N ALA A 187 -13.38 -1.44 18.42
CA ALA A 187 -13.98 -0.15 18.73
C ALA A 187 -14.45 -0.03 20.20
N ARG A 188 -14.78 -1.16 20.85
CA ARG A 188 -15.35 -1.22 22.20
C ARG A 188 -14.32 -1.58 23.27
N ASP A 189 -13.26 -2.30 22.90
CA ASP A 189 -12.30 -2.87 23.83
C ASP A 189 -10.86 -2.69 23.35
N ALA A 190 -10.18 -1.70 23.94
CA ALA A 190 -8.76 -1.45 23.69
C ALA A 190 -7.86 -2.59 24.20
N HIS A 191 -8.27 -3.31 25.25
CA HIS A 191 -7.48 -4.40 25.80
C HIS A 191 -7.46 -5.61 24.86
N LEU A 192 -8.53 -5.82 24.09
CA LEU A 192 -8.54 -6.83 23.03
C LEU A 192 -7.53 -6.50 21.92
N ILE A 193 -7.41 -5.22 21.53
CA ILE A 193 -6.38 -4.76 20.58
C ILE A 193 -4.99 -5.07 21.14
N GLU A 194 -4.71 -4.67 22.38
CA GLU A 194 -3.43 -4.95 23.04
C GLU A 194 -3.11 -6.46 23.03
N THR A 195 -4.06 -7.29 23.46
CA THR A 195 -3.89 -8.74 23.53
C THR A 195 -3.52 -9.32 22.17
N HIS A 196 -4.25 -8.93 21.13
CA HIS A 196 -4.05 -9.41 19.77
C HIS A 196 -2.73 -8.92 19.14
N LEU A 197 -2.32 -7.68 19.41
CA LEU A 197 -1.02 -7.16 18.97
C LEU A 197 0.14 -7.90 19.67
N ARG A 198 0.05 -8.15 20.97
CA ARG A 198 1.03 -8.96 21.71
C ARG A 198 1.09 -10.38 21.18
N GLN A 199 -0.07 -10.98 20.87
CA GLN A 199 -0.15 -12.32 20.29
C GLN A 199 0.56 -12.38 18.92
N ALA A 200 0.38 -11.36 18.07
CA ALA A 200 1.07 -11.26 16.79
C ALA A 200 2.60 -11.08 16.93
N GLY A 201 3.09 -10.72 18.12
CA GLY A 201 4.52 -10.65 18.45
C GLY A 201 5.06 -9.25 18.77
N LEU A 202 4.18 -8.23 18.91
CA LEU A 202 4.62 -6.91 19.38
C LEU A 202 4.95 -6.96 20.88
N ALA A 203 6.24 -7.01 21.20
CA ALA A 203 6.73 -7.06 22.57
C ALA A 203 6.55 -5.71 23.29
N GLU A 204 6.96 -4.63 22.62
CA GLU A 204 6.85 -3.27 23.14
C GLU A 204 5.67 -2.55 22.51
N LEU A 205 4.70 -2.22 23.35
CA LEU A 205 3.56 -1.41 22.96
C LEU A 205 3.75 -0.05 23.61
N GLY A 206 4.36 0.88 22.88
CA GLY A 206 4.54 2.25 23.33
C GLY A 206 3.23 2.85 23.85
N THR A 207 3.33 3.81 24.77
CA THR A 207 2.17 4.36 25.52
C THR A 207 1.05 4.91 24.63
N ALA A 208 1.39 5.37 23.42
CA ALA A 208 0.43 5.92 22.47
C ALA A 208 -0.15 4.91 21.47
N LEU A 209 0.45 3.71 21.31
CA LEU A 209 0.08 2.79 20.23
C LEU A 209 -1.34 2.25 20.41
N VAL A 210 -1.62 1.56 21.53
CA VAL A 210 -2.94 0.96 21.78
C VAL A 210 -4.05 2.02 21.85
N PRO A 211 -3.88 3.15 22.58
CA PRO A 211 -4.90 4.21 22.58
C PRO A 211 -5.20 4.77 21.19
N ARG A 212 -4.19 4.99 20.34
CA ARG A 212 -4.42 5.47 18.98
C ARG A 212 -5.11 4.43 18.12
N CYS A 213 -4.68 3.17 18.14
CA CYS A 213 -5.37 2.09 17.43
C CYS A 213 -6.83 1.96 17.87
N HIS A 214 -7.12 2.17 19.17
CA HIS A 214 -8.49 2.18 19.67
C HIS A 214 -9.32 3.33 19.09
N GLU A 215 -8.78 4.55 19.04
CA GLU A 215 -9.46 5.69 18.40
C GLU A 215 -9.66 5.45 16.89
N LEU A 216 -8.67 4.90 16.19
CA LEU A 216 -8.80 4.53 14.78
C LEU A 216 -9.91 3.49 14.56
N ALA A 217 -10.03 2.49 15.44
CA ALA A 217 -11.06 1.46 15.36
C ALA A 217 -12.49 1.99 15.61
N LYS A 218 -12.65 3.17 16.21
CA LYS A 218 -13.96 3.83 16.40
C LYS A 218 -14.44 4.58 15.16
N THR A 219 -13.56 4.82 14.19
CA THR A 219 -13.92 5.45 12.93
C THR A 219 -14.76 4.50 12.07
N PRO A 220 -15.51 4.98 11.06
CA PRO A 220 -16.28 4.11 10.18
C PRO A 220 -15.40 3.33 9.18
N PHE A 221 -14.08 3.47 9.26
CA PHE A 221 -13.14 2.94 8.28
C PHE A 221 -12.54 1.61 8.73
N LYS A 222 -12.13 0.82 7.74
CA LYS A 222 -11.51 -0.49 8.00
C LYS A 222 -10.08 -0.31 8.44
N ILE A 223 -9.75 -0.81 9.63
CA ILE A 223 -8.38 -0.82 10.13
C ILE A 223 -7.63 -2.04 9.59
N GLU A 224 -6.39 -1.84 9.17
CA GLU A 224 -5.47 -2.89 8.74
C GLU A 224 -4.16 -2.74 9.52
N PHE A 225 -3.52 -3.85 9.86
CA PHE A 225 -2.33 -3.88 10.69
C PHE A 225 -1.14 -4.42 9.91
N GLN A 226 -0.03 -3.72 10.02
CA GLN A 226 1.17 -3.94 9.23
C GLN A 226 2.34 -4.28 10.13
N PHE A 227 3.03 -5.37 9.81
CA PHE A 227 4.11 -5.92 10.60
C PHE A 227 5.34 -6.07 9.72
N GLU A 228 6.48 -5.61 10.22
CA GLU A 228 7.78 -6.09 9.76
C GLU A 228 8.03 -7.45 10.42
N VAL A 229 8.54 -8.41 9.65
CA VAL A 229 8.76 -9.79 10.09
C VAL A 229 10.23 -10.13 9.88
N SER A 230 10.90 -10.49 10.97
CA SER A 230 12.30 -10.91 11.00
C SER A 230 12.47 -12.31 10.40
N ALA A 231 13.71 -12.70 10.10
CA ALA A 231 14.03 -14.00 9.50
C ALA A 231 13.60 -15.23 10.34
N ASP A 232 13.48 -15.09 11.66
CA ASP A 232 12.95 -16.14 12.56
C ASP A 232 11.41 -16.10 12.69
N GLY A 233 10.76 -15.23 11.93
CA GLY A 233 9.34 -15.00 11.95
C GLY A 233 8.86 -14.12 13.09
N THR A 234 9.72 -13.60 13.98
CA THR A 234 9.33 -12.61 15.00
C THR A 234 8.94 -11.28 14.38
N THR A 235 8.15 -10.49 15.10
CA THR A 235 7.76 -9.15 14.66
C THR A 235 8.90 -8.18 14.94
N GLY A 236 9.27 -7.41 13.92
CA GLY A 236 10.28 -6.36 14.01
C GLY A 236 9.83 -5.14 14.83
N PRO A 237 10.70 -4.13 14.96
CA PRO A 237 10.43 -2.93 15.75
C PRO A 237 9.43 -1.97 15.09
N THR A 238 9.15 -2.13 13.79
CA THR A 238 8.20 -1.27 13.09
C THR A 238 6.82 -1.91 13.05
N PHE A 239 5.82 -1.13 13.44
CA PHE A 239 4.41 -1.47 13.30
C PHE A 239 3.66 -0.38 12.55
N GLY A 240 2.72 -0.77 11.69
CA GLY A 240 1.82 0.14 11.03
C GLY A 240 0.36 -0.15 11.32
N ALA A 241 -0.45 0.90 11.38
CA ALA A 241 -1.90 0.80 11.28
C ALA A 241 -2.35 1.66 10.09
N SER A 242 -3.13 1.07 9.19
CA SER A 242 -3.73 1.78 8.07
C SER A 242 -5.25 1.82 8.22
N LEU A 243 -5.88 2.85 7.66
CA LEU A 243 -7.32 2.97 7.55
C LEU A 243 -7.67 3.19 6.09
N ARG A 244 -8.47 2.30 5.51
CA ARG A 244 -9.05 2.51 4.19
C ARG A 244 -10.30 3.36 4.33
N PHE A 245 -10.25 4.61 3.88
CA PHE A 245 -11.34 5.57 4.06
C PHE A 245 -12.07 6.00 2.79
N ALA A 246 -11.58 5.62 1.61
CA ALA A 246 -12.29 5.87 0.36
C ALA A 246 -12.21 4.68 -0.60
N CYS A 247 -13.24 4.56 -1.44
CA CYS A 247 -13.28 3.63 -2.56
C CYS A 247 -12.91 4.35 -3.87
N PRO A 248 -12.62 3.63 -4.95
CA PRO A 248 -12.45 4.24 -6.26
C PRO A 248 -13.79 4.69 -6.85
N PRO A 249 -13.79 5.73 -7.72
CA PRO A 249 -14.99 6.19 -8.39
C PRO A 249 -15.71 5.08 -9.17
N GLY A 250 -16.97 4.83 -8.86
CA GLY A 250 -17.82 3.85 -9.54
C GLY A 250 -18.08 2.56 -8.76
N GLU A 251 -17.48 2.40 -7.58
CA GLU A 251 -17.97 1.45 -6.58
C GLU A 251 -19.22 2.00 -5.87
N GLY A 252 -20.08 1.10 -5.37
CA GLY A 252 -21.38 1.48 -4.76
C GLY A 252 -21.26 2.41 -3.56
N ASP A 253 -20.15 2.31 -2.82
CA ASP A 253 -19.87 3.09 -1.62
C ASP A 253 -18.85 4.22 -1.90
N TRP A 254 -18.72 4.65 -3.17
CA TRP A 254 -17.79 5.72 -3.51
C TRP A 254 -18.29 7.09 -3.06
N GLU A 255 -17.56 7.70 -2.13
CA GLU A 255 -17.63 9.13 -1.85
C GLU A 255 -16.25 9.78 -2.05
N PRO A 256 -16.16 10.94 -2.73
CA PRO A 256 -14.91 11.67 -2.82
C PRO A 256 -14.48 12.16 -1.43
N PHE A 257 -13.18 12.21 -1.18
CA PHE A 257 -12.65 12.81 0.05
C PHE A 257 -13.15 14.25 0.19
N ARG A 258 -13.67 14.59 1.37
CA ARG A 258 -14.10 15.93 1.76
C ARG A 258 -13.46 16.32 3.07
N ALA A 259 -12.91 17.53 3.14
CA ALA A 259 -12.33 18.05 4.38
C ALA A 259 -13.36 18.19 5.52
N GLN A 260 -14.66 18.24 5.19
CA GLN A 260 -15.77 18.32 6.14
C GLN A 260 -16.49 16.97 6.37
N GLY A 261 -16.03 15.87 5.75
CA GLY A 261 -16.58 14.54 5.94
C GLY A 261 -15.78 13.69 6.95
N ASP A 262 -16.11 12.41 7.05
CA ASP A 262 -15.45 11.46 7.98
C ASP A 262 -13.94 11.37 7.73
N GLY A 263 -13.50 11.42 6.47
CA GLY A 263 -12.08 11.48 6.11
C GLY A 263 -11.40 12.74 6.65
N GLY A 264 -12.05 13.90 6.55
CA GLY A 264 -11.57 15.15 7.13
C GLY A 264 -11.51 15.12 8.66
N ALA A 265 -12.52 14.54 9.32
CA ALA A 265 -12.53 14.35 10.77
C ALA A 265 -11.39 13.43 11.24
N LEU A 266 -11.11 12.35 10.50
CA LEU A 266 -9.95 11.50 10.72
C LEU A 266 -8.64 12.29 10.58
N MET A 267 -8.48 13.10 9.55
CA MET A 267 -7.28 13.91 9.36
C MET A 267 -7.08 14.95 10.46
N GLN A 268 -8.15 15.61 10.92
CA GLN A 268 -8.11 16.54 12.05
C GLN A 268 -7.70 15.83 13.36
N MET A 269 -8.18 14.62 13.58
CA MET A 269 -7.77 13.79 14.72
C MET A 269 -6.26 13.50 14.67
N VAL A 270 -5.73 13.10 13.51
CA VAL A 270 -4.29 12.84 13.33
C VAL A 270 -3.43 14.10 13.45
N GLU A 271 -3.92 15.24 12.93
CA GLU A 271 -3.30 16.56 13.09
C GLU A 271 -3.25 16.95 14.59
N SER A 272 -4.31 16.69 15.36
CA SER A 272 -4.32 16.94 16.81
C SER A 272 -3.31 16.10 17.60
N TRP A 273 -2.86 14.98 17.03
CA TRP A 273 -1.80 14.14 17.59
C TRP A 273 -0.39 14.61 17.19
N GLY A 274 -0.28 15.66 16.37
CA GLY A 274 0.98 16.15 15.81
C GLY A 274 1.58 15.23 14.75
N LEU A 275 0.79 14.34 14.14
CA LEU A 275 1.23 13.37 13.13
C LEU A 275 0.91 13.80 11.70
N ALA A 276 0.20 14.90 11.53
CA ALA A 276 -0.08 15.54 10.25
C ALA A 276 0.00 17.07 10.41
N ASP A 277 0.38 17.75 9.34
CA ASP A 277 0.26 19.21 9.19
C ASP A 277 -0.90 19.56 8.27
N ASP A 278 -1.02 20.83 7.86
CA ASP A 278 -2.17 21.31 7.12
C ASP A 278 -2.23 20.88 5.64
N ARG A 279 -1.20 20.21 5.11
CA ARG A 279 -1.12 19.81 3.70
C ARG A 279 -2.23 18.85 3.29
N TRP A 280 -2.79 18.06 4.22
CA TRP A 280 -3.87 17.13 3.90
C TRP A 280 -5.11 17.84 3.37
N ARG A 281 -5.28 19.14 3.67
CA ARG A 281 -6.38 19.96 3.14
C ARG A 281 -6.32 20.10 1.63
N LEU A 282 -5.15 19.90 1.02
CA LEU A 282 -4.94 19.93 -0.44
C LEU A 282 -5.46 18.67 -1.16
N PHE A 283 -5.77 17.61 -0.42
CA PHE A 283 -6.19 16.33 -0.99
C PHE A 283 -7.55 16.37 -1.67
N GLU A 284 -8.46 17.24 -1.21
CA GLU A 284 -9.76 17.42 -1.85
C GLU A 284 -9.58 17.95 -3.28
N ASP A 285 -8.71 18.94 -3.49
CA ASP A 285 -8.43 19.51 -4.81
C ASP A 285 -7.57 18.62 -5.73
N ALA A 286 -6.86 17.67 -5.13
CA ALA A 286 -6.14 16.61 -5.84
C ALA A 286 -7.08 15.48 -6.28
N THR A 287 -8.29 15.39 -5.73
CA THR A 287 -9.27 14.35 -6.09
C THR A 287 -9.93 14.67 -7.43
N PHE A 288 -9.88 13.75 -8.39
CA PHE A 288 -10.54 13.92 -9.68
C PHE A 288 -10.99 12.60 -10.29
N ALA A 289 -11.98 12.66 -11.19
CA ALA A 289 -12.35 11.57 -12.08
C ALA A 289 -12.73 12.16 -13.44
N LYS A 290 -12.07 11.70 -14.51
CA LYS A 290 -12.26 12.17 -15.88
C LYS A 290 -12.42 10.99 -16.83
N ARG A 291 -13.36 11.09 -17.77
CA ARG A 291 -13.44 10.16 -18.91
C ARG A 291 -12.73 10.80 -20.10
N VAL A 292 -11.75 10.10 -20.66
CA VAL A 292 -10.99 10.52 -21.84
C VAL A 292 -11.42 9.64 -23.00
N ALA A 293 -11.84 10.25 -24.10
CA ALA A 293 -12.18 9.52 -25.32
C ALA A 293 -10.89 9.07 -26.03
N GLY A 294 -10.76 7.77 -26.32
CA GLY A 294 -9.63 7.20 -27.04
C GLY A 294 -10.10 6.24 -28.13
N GLY A 295 -10.16 6.72 -29.38
CA GLY A 295 -10.24 5.86 -30.58
C GLY A 295 -11.30 4.74 -30.58
N GLY A 296 -12.46 4.96 -29.96
CA GLY A 296 -13.55 3.97 -29.88
C GLY A 296 -13.82 3.39 -28.48
N GLN A 297 -12.94 3.63 -27.51
CA GLN A 297 -13.17 3.29 -26.10
C GLN A 297 -12.99 4.52 -25.20
N ALA A 298 -13.81 4.63 -24.16
CA ALA A 298 -13.67 5.67 -23.14
C ALA A 298 -12.79 5.16 -22.00
N MET A 299 -11.64 5.79 -21.78
CA MET A 299 -10.78 5.53 -20.62
C MET A 299 -11.25 6.39 -19.45
N LYS A 300 -11.26 5.85 -18.23
CA LYS A 300 -11.51 6.62 -17.01
C LYS A 300 -10.20 6.79 -16.27
N ILE A 301 -9.83 8.04 -15.99
CA ILE A 301 -8.67 8.40 -15.17
C ILE A 301 -9.20 9.01 -13.89
N PHE A 302 -8.72 8.58 -12.73
CA PHE A 302 -9.07 9.18 -11.46
C PHE A 302 -7.90 9.21 -10.50
N ASN A 303 -7.99 10.11 -9.52
CA ASN A 303 -7.11 10.18 -8.36
C ASN A 303 -7.98 10.46 -7.14
N PHE A 304 -7.71 9.79 -6.02
CA PHE A 304 -8.42 10.02 -4.76
C PHE A 304 -7.54 9.56 -3.58
N PRO A 305 -7.60 10.23 -2.42
CA PRO A 305 -6.97 9.76 -1.19
C PRO A 305 -7.72 8.52 -0.69
N ALA A 306 -7.00 7.40 -0.55
CA ALA A 306 -7.62 6.11 -0.28
C ALA A 306 -7.32 5.58 1.14
N PHE A 307 -6.12 5.84 1.65
CA PHE A 307 -5.62 5.31 2.90
C PHE A 307 -4.96 6.38 3.76
N LEU A 308 -5.13 6.27 5.07
CA LEU A 308 -4.26 6.88 6.07
C LEU A 308 -3.37 5.79 6.64
N LYS A 309 -2.09 6.08 6.88
CA LYS A 309 -1.15 5.14 7.49
C LYS A 309 -0.37 5.79 8.62
N LEU A 310 -0.43 5.19 9.80
CA LEU A 310 0.42 5.55 10.94
C LEU A 310 1.47 4.48 11.12
N ARG A 311 2.73 4.89 11.37
CA ARG A 311 3.86 3.99 11.59
C ARG A 311 4.52 4.32 12.92
N TRP A 312 4.74 3.31 13.75
CA TRP A 312 5.51 3.37 14.98
C TRP A 312 6.86 2.72 14.74
N ARG A 313 7.91 3.38 15.20
CA ARG A 313 9.30 2.91 15.19
C ARG A 313 9.84 3.17 16.59
N ASP A 314 10.49 2.18 17.18
CA ASP A 314 11.24 2.34 18.42
C ASP A 314 12.48 3.24 18.23
#